data_AF-A0A8I2GNR1-F1
#
_entry.id   AF-A0A8I2GNR1-F1
#
_cell.length_a   1.000
_cell.length_b   1.000
_cell.length_c   1.000
_cell.angle_alpha   90.00
_cell.angle_beta   90.00
_cell.angle_gamma   90.00
#
_symmetry.space_group_name_H-M   'P 1'
#
loop_
_entity.id
_entity.type
_entity.pdbx_description
1 polymer ?
#
loop_
_entity_poly.entity_id
_entity_poly.type
_entity_poly.pdbx_seq_one_letter_code
_entity_poly.pdbx_strand_id
1 'polypeptide(L)' 'MTDEELFAIMADLEIRSEAWVNPSPHDEDFVKIVLTESAIERRFPGQMLKPYRESQIRRTHRNCA' A
#
# COMPACT_ATOMS: atom_id res chain seq x y z
N MET A 1 -0.82 4.78 14.17
CA MET A 1 -0.52 4.62 12.74
C MET A 1 -0.98 5.85 11.99
N THR A 2 -0.06 6.65 11.48
CA THR A 2 -0.31 7.82 10.61
C THR A 2 -0.60 7.39 9.18
N ASP A 3 -0.95 8.32 8.29
CA ASP A 3 -1.15 8.01 6.87
C ASP A 3 0.18 7.67 6.18
N GLU A 4 1.26 8.35 6.57
CA GLU A 4 2.60 8.09 6.05
C GLU A 4 3.09 6.68 6.41
N GLU A 5 2.86 6.26 7.66
CA GLU A 5 3.17 4.90 8.13
C GLU A 5 2.32 3.85 7.40
N LEU A 6 1.02 4.12 7.21
CA LEU A 6 0.13 3.22 6.48
C LEU A 6 0.57 3.05 5.02
N PHE A 7 0.95 4.15 4.35
CA PHE A 7 1.48 4.10 3.00
C PHE A 7 2.85 3.43 2.91
N ALA A 8 3.70 3.58 3.92
CA ALA A 8 4.97 2.86 3.98
C ALA A 8 4.76 1.34 4.07
N ILE A 9 3.81 0.90 4.90
CA ILE A 9 3.43 -0.53 5.01
C ILE A 9 2.91 -1.06 3.67
N MET A 10 2.01 -0.33 2.99
CA MET A 10 1.50 -0.74 1.67
C MET A 10 2.62 -0.85 0.64
N ALA A 11 3.57 0.10 0.61
CA ALA A 11 4.70 0.07 -0.31
C ALA A 11 5.63 -1.12 -0.07
N ASP A 12 5.93 -1.44 1.19
CA ASP A 12 6.73 -2.60 1.52
C ASP A 12 6.03 -3.92 1.13
N LEU A 13 4.71 -4.00 1.32
CA LEU A 13 3.92 -5.15 0.90
C LEU A 13 3.84 -5.29 -0.63
N GLU A 14 3.73 -4.20 -1.39
CA GLU A 14 3.78 -4.23 -2.86
C GLU A 14 5.10 -4.84 -3.35
N ILE A 15 6.24 -4.37 -2.82
CA ILE A 15 7.58 -4.90 -3.17
C ILE A 15 7.67 -6.40 -2.85
N ARG A 16 7.20 -6.82 -1.66
CA ARG A 16 7.20 -8.23 -1.27
C ARG A 16 6.29 -9.08 -2.16
N SER A 17 5.20 -8.50 -2.67
CA SER A 17 4.28 -9.19 -3.59
C SER A 17 4.83 -9.38 -4.99
N GLU A 18 5.78 -8.56 -5.44
CA GLU A 18 6.44 -8.71 -6.75
C GLU A 18 7.22 -10.03 -6.86
N ALA A 19 7.67 -10.57 -5.73
CA ALA A 19 8.36 -11.86 -5.67
C ALA A 19 7.42 -13.08 -5.69
N TRP A 20 6.09 -12.87 -5.71
CA TRP A 20 5.14 -13.98 -5.66
C TRP A 20 4.99 -14.67 -7.00
N VAL A 21 5.31 -15.97 -7.02
CA VAL A 21 5.14 -16.82 -8.21
C VAL A 21 3.71 -17.38 -8.28
N ASN A 22 3.06 -17.62 -7.13
CA ASN A 22 1.67 -18.09 -7.07
C ASN A 22 0.98 -17.62 -5.79
N PRO A 23 0.31 -16.46 -5.79
CA PRO A 23 -0.29 -15.90 -4.60
C PRO A 23 -1.44 -16.77 -4.07
N SER A 24 -1.39 -17.05 -2.77
CA SER A 24 -2.41 -17.77 -2.02
C SER A 24 -3.15 -16.81 -1.08
N PRO A 25 -4.48 -16.95 -0.91
CA PRO A 25 -5.21 -16.23 0.14
C PRO A 25 -4.72 -16.54 1.56
N HIS A 26 -3.95 -17.63 1.74
CA HIS A 26 -3.31 -17.99 2.99
C HIS A 26 -1.94 -17.34 3.19
N ASP A 27 -1.39 -16.68 2.17
CA ASP A 27 -0.15 -15.95 2.32
C ASP A 27 -0.37 -14.76 3.24
N GLU A 28 0.43 -14.70 4.31
CA GLU A 28 0.28 -13.65 5.32
C GLU A 28 0.35 -12.25 4.72
N ASP A 29 1.20 -12.08 3.71
CA ASP A 29 1.38 -10.80 3.07
C ASP A 29 0.20 -10.42 2.17
N PHE A 30 -0.50 -11.40 1.57
CA PHE A 30 -1.78 -11.15 0.89
C PHE A 30 -2.84 -10.66 1.89
N VAL A 31 -2.95 -11.32 3.04
CA VAL A 31 -3.85 -10.89 4.13
C VAL A 31 -3.49 -9.48 4.61
N LYS A 32 -2.20 -9.18 4.79
CA LYS A 32 -1.73 -7.85 5.19
C LYS A 32 -2.05 -6.79 4.14
N ILE A 33 -1.95 -7.09 2.85
CA ILE A 33 -2.37 -6.17 1.77
C ILE A 33 -3.85 -5.84 1.91
N VAL A 34 -4.73 -6.85 1.96
CA VAL A 34 -6.18 -6.63 2.07
C VAL A 34 -6.56 -5.82 3.31
N LEU A 35 -5.91 -6.09 4.44
CA LEU A 35 -6.11 -5.32 5.68
C LEU A 35 -5.64 -3.87 5.54
N THR A 36 -4.52 -3.66 4.86
CA THR A 36 -3.94 -2.34 4.62
C THR A 36 -4.82 -1.53 3.65
N GLU A 37 -5.29 -2.14 2.56
CA GLU A 37 -6.27 -1.54 1.63
C GLU A 37 -7.55 -1.14 2.35
N SER A 38 -8.08 -2.02 3.21
CA SER A 38 -9.26 -1.73 4.02
C SER A 38 -9.01 -0.60 5.02
N ALA A 39 -7.80 -0.48 5.56
CA ALA A 39 -7.44 0.62 6.44
C ALA A 39 -7.34 1.96 5.67
N ILE A 40 -6.85 1.94 4.43
CA ILE A 40 -6.82 3.11 3.55
C ILE A 40 -8.26 3.55 3.23
N GLU A 41 -9.13 2.63 2.82
CA GLU A 41 -10.53 2.95 2.48
C GLU A 41 -11.31 3.53 3.68
N ARG A 42 -11.07 3.03 4.90
CA ARG A 42 -11.69 3.61 6.12
C ARG A 42 -11.26 5.04 6.40
N ARG A 43 -10.04 5.43 6.03
CA ARG A 43 -9.51 6.78 6.23
C ARG A 43 -9.87 7.73 5.09
N PHE A 44 -9.97 7.20 3.89
CA PHE A 44 -10.30 7.94 2.68
C PHE A 44 -11.48 7.29 1.94
N PRO A 45 -12.71 7.37 2.49
CA PRO A 45 -13.86 6.67 1.93
C PRO A 45 -14.13 7.07 0.48
N GLY A 46 -14.37 6.06 -0.37
CA GLY A 46 -14.65 6.22 -1.80
C GLY A 46 -13.42 6.56 -2.64
N GLN A 47 -12.22 6.60 -2.07
CA GLN A 47 -11.00 6.93 -2.79
C GLN A 47 -10.10 5.71 -3.05
N MET A 48 -10.36 4.57 -2.40
CA MET A 48 -9.55 3.35 -2.52
C MET A 48 -8.05 3.67 -2.39
N LEU A 49 -7.21 3.16 -3.29
CA LEU A 49 -5.77 3.39 -3.31
C LEU A 49 -5.33 4.73 -3.92
N LYS A 50 -6.25 5.62 -4.29
CA LYS A 50 -5.90 6.92 -4.90
C LYS A 50 -4.97 7.78 -4.00
N PRO A 51 -5.24 7.96 -2.69
CA PRO A 51 -4.38 8.77 -1.82
C PRO A 51 -2.96 8.19 -1.68
N TYR A 52 -2.88 6.86 -1.70
CA TYR A 52 -1.62 6.14 -1.68
C TYR A 52 -0.80 6.37 -2.96
N ARG A 53 -1.41 6.21 -4.14
CA ARG A 53 -0.76 6.47 -5.43
C ARG A 53 -0.27 7.91 -5.55
N GLU A 54 -1.08 8.88 -5.11
CA GLU A 54 -0.65 10.28 -5.08
C GLU A 54 0.54 10.51 -4.13
N SER A 55 0.60 9.79 -3.00
CA SER A 55 1.74 9.83 -2.09
C SER A 55 3.02 9.29 -2.73
N GLN A 56 2.93 8.20 -3.50
CA GLN A 56 4.06 7.65 -4.23
C GLN A 56 4.59 8.67 -5.24
N ILE A 57 3.70 9.30 -6.02
CA ILE A 57 4.08 10.36 -6.98
C ILE A 57 4.83 11.49 -6.25
N ARG A 58 4.29 12.00 -5.14
CA ARG A 58 4.97 13.06 -4.36
C ARG A 58 6.36 12.64 -3.87
N ARG A 59 6.55 11.38 -3.48
CA ARG A 59 7.86 10.85 -3.06
C ARG A 59 8.82 10.70 -4.24
N THR A 60 8.37 10.20 -5.38
CA THR A 60 9.18 10.09 -6.60
C THR A 60 9.66 11.45 -7.08
N HIS A 61 8.77 12.45 -7.09
CA HIS A 61 9.13 13.83 -7.46
C HIS A 61 10.14 14.46 -6.47
N ARG A 62 10.07 14.11 -5.18
CA ARG A 62 11.06 14.57 -4.19
C ARG A 62 12.44 13.93 -4.39
N ASN A 63 12.50 12.69 -4.88
CA ASN A 63 13.77 11.98 -5.12
C ASN A 63 14.48 12.40 -6.43
N CYS A 64 13.82 13.18 -7.29
CA CYS A 64 14.37 13.68 -8.55
C CYS A 64 14.82 15.16 -8.52
N ALA A 65 14.74 15.81 -7.36
CA ALA A 65 15.17 17.20 -7.11
C ALA A 65 16.37 17.22 -6.16
#